data_AF-A0A1I7LQH8-F1
#
_entry.id   AF-A0A1I7LQH8-F1
#
_cell.length_a   1.000
_cell.length_b   1.000
_cell.length_c   1.000
_cell.angle_alpha   90.00
_cell.angle_beta   90.00
_cell.angle_gamma   90.00
#
_symmetry.space_group_name_H-M   'P 1'
#
loop_
_entity.id
_entity.type
_entity.pdbx_description
1 polymer ?
#
loop_
_entity_poly.entity_id
_entity_poly.type
_entity_poly.pdbx_seq_one_letter_code
_entity_poly.pdbx_strand_id
1 'polypeptide(L)'
;MRLALCATALLVVAAGGAHATDGTCARDLLVAQSSQKMAIERLETVGDSEADRCRGWRQHVDTMRRAATVYGRCLSGGERSERLAQVQGSEKEFSELLRSRCKGR
;
A
#
# COMPACT_ATOMS: atom_id res chain seq x y z
N MET A 1 -27.96 -1.14 -53.25
CA MET A 1 -26.57 -1.53 -52.92
C MET A 1 -26.15 -0.78 -51.67
N ARG A 2 -25.83 -1.51 -50.60
CA ARG A 2 -25.47 -0.96 -49.27
C ARG A 2 -23.97 -0.65 -49.27
N LEU A 3 -23.59 0.62 -49.21
CA LEU A 3 -22.20 1.05 -49.05
C LEU A 3 -21.89 1.10 -47.54
N ALA A 4 -21.10 0.14 -47.10
CA ALA A 4 -20.61 0.04 -45.73
C ALA A 4 -19.54 1.12 -45.48
N LEU A 5 -19.84 2.07 -44.58
CA LEU A 5 -18.85 3.01 -44.07
C LEU A 5 -17.97 2.27 -43.04
N CYS A 6 -16.70 2.07 -43.39
CA CYS A 6 -15.67 1.64 -42.45
C CYS A 6 -15.26 2.84 -41.57
N ALA A 7 -15.72 2.86 -40.32
CA ALA A 7 -15.24 3.78 -39.30
C ALA A 7 -13.96 3.19 -38.66
N THR A 8 -12.80 3.59 -39.17
CA THR A 8 -11.50 3.34 -38.53
C THR A 8 -11.36 4.25 -37.31
N ALA A 9 -11.68 3.73 -36.13
CA ALA A 9 -11.38 4.38 -34.87
C ALA A 9 -9.86 4.38 -34.63
N LEU A 10 -9.24 5.56 -34.70
CA LEU A 10 -7.88 5.78 -34.21
C LEU A 10 -7.86 5.59 -32.70
N LEU A 11 -7.32 4.46 -32.25
CA LEU A 11 -6.87 4.26 -30.88
C LEU A 11 -5.61 5.10 -30.65
N VAL A 12 -5.76 6.29 -30.09
CA VAL A 12 -4.64 7.03 -29.49
C VAL A 12 -4.24 6.29 -28.23
N VAL A 13 -3.20 5.46 -28.34
CA VAL A 13 -2.46 4.94 -27.18
C VAL A 13 -1.87 6.15 -26.46
N ALA A 14 -2.43 6.47 -25.31
CA ALA A 14 -1.76 7.30 -24.33
C ALA A 14 -0.56 6.51 -23.82
N ALA A 15 0.63 6.82 -24.34
CA ALA A 15 1.88 6.39 -23.73
C ALA A 15 2.04 7.14 -22.40
N GLY A 16 1.35 6.65 -21.36
CA GLY A 16 1.66 7.00 -19.98
C GLY A 16 3.11 6.64 -19.74
N GLY A 17 3.93 7.63 -19.38
CA GLY A 17 5.38 7.49 -19.24
C GLY A 17 5.74 6.26 -18.43
N ALA A 18 6.22 5.22 -19.13
CA ALA A 18 6.93 4.13 -18.52
C ALA A 18 8.29 4.68 -18.07
N HIS A 19 8.29 5.36 -16.92
CA HIS A 19 9.50 5.48 -16.13
C HIS A 19 9.96 4.04 -15.93
N ALA A 20 11.12 3.69 -16.48
CA ALA A 20 11.77 2.42 -16.20
C ALA A 20 11.76 2.24 -14.69
N THR A 21 10.88 1.38 -14.19
CA THR A 21 10.90 1.02 -12.78
C THR A 21 12.23 0.33 -12.62
N ASP A 22 13.13 0.98 -11.89
CA ASP A 22 14.38 0.37 -11.45
C ASP A 22 14.02 -1.04 -10.95
N GLY A 23 14.67 -2.10 -11.44
CA GLY A 23 14.25 -3.48 -11.14
C GLY A 23 14.14 -3.76 -9.64
N THR A 24 14.88 -2.98 -8.84
CA THR A 24 14.79 -2.87 -7.39
C THR A 24 13.42 -2.36 -6.91
N CYS A 25 12.89 -1.28 -7.49
CA CYS A 25 11.58 -0.75 -7.13
C CYS A 25 10.44 -1.69 -7.49
N ALA A 26 10.49 -2.39 -8.63
CA ALA A 26 9.47 -3.39 -8.96
C ALA A 26 9.40 -4.49 -7.88
N ARG A 27 10.55 -5.01 -7.45
CA ARG A 27 10.63 -6.01 -6.37
C ARG A 27 10.16 -5.44 -5.04
N ASP A 28 10.65 -4.28 -4.65
CA ASP A 28 10.33 -3.67 -3.36
C ASP A 28 8.85 -3.35 -3.24
N LEU A 29 8.20 -2.90 -4.32
CA LEU A 29 6.77 -2.67 -4.36
C LEU A 29 5.94 -3.95 -4.16
N LEU A 30 6.36 -5.07 -4.75
CA LEU A 30 5.71 -6.37 -4.54
C LEU A 30 5.86 -6.83 -3.09
N VAL A 31 7.04 -6.65 -2.50
CA VAL A 31 7.30 -7.00 -1.10
C VAL A 31 6.50 -6.09 -0.15
N ALA A 32 6.46 -4.79 -0.41
CA ALA A 32 5.70 -3.84 0.40
C ALA A 32 4.19 -4.12 0.36
N GLN A 33 3.63 -4.38 -0.83
CA GLN A 33 2.20 -4.71 -0.99
C GLN A 33 1.82 -6.02 -0.32
N SER A 34 2.63 -7.07 -0.49
CA SER A 34 2.39 -8.35 0.18
C SER A 34 2.52 -8.22 1.69
N SER A 35 3.54 -7.52 2.19
CA SER A 35 3.72 -7.28 3.63
C SER A 35 2.57 -6.47 4.23
N GLN A 36 2.09 -5.45 3.52
CA GLN A 36 0.91 -4.66 3.92
C GLN A 36 -0.32 -5.55 4.05
N LYS A 37 -0.62 -6.37 3.03
CA LYS A 37 -1.74 -7.31 3.05
C LYS A 37 -1.64 -8.28 4.22
N MET A 38 -0.48 -8.94 4.40
CA MET A 38 -0.27 -9.88 5.49
C MET A 38 -0.37 -9.23 6.87
N ALA A 39 0.04 -7.96 7.01
CA ALA A 39 -0.10 -7.23 8.27
C ALA A 39 -1.57 -6.98 8.63
N ILE A 40 -2.41 -6.64 7.63
CA ILE A 40 -3.85 -6.47 7.80
C ILE A 40 -4.49 -7.79 8.21
N GLU A 41 -4.23 -8.87 7.47
CA GLU A 41 -4.76 -10.21 7.78
C GLU A 41 -4.31 -10.67 9.18
N ARG A 42 -3.08 -10.35 9.59
CA ARG A 42 -2.60 -10.70 10.92
C ARG A 42 -3.41 -10.04 12.03
N LEU A 43 -3.96 -8.83 11.82
CA LEU A 43 -4.81 -8.18 12.83
C LEU A 43 -6.03 -9.03 13.21
N GLU A 44 -6.56 -9.82 12.28
CA GLU A 44 -7.72 -10.72 12.51
C GLU A 44 -7.36 -11.92 13.38
N THR A 45 -6.07 -12.24 13.48
CA THR A 45 -5.53 -13.41 14.20
C THR A 45 -4.73 -13.03 15.45
N VAL A 46 -4.72 -11.74 15.81
CA VAL A 46 -4.09 -11.25 17.04
C VAL A 46 -4.82 -11.86 18.24
N GLY A 47 -4.07 -12.43 19.17
CA GLY A 47 -4.63 -13.06 20.38
C GLY A 47 -5.42 -12.08 21.26
N ASP A 48 -6.30 -12.63 22.09
CA ASP A 48 -7.28 -11.85 22.86
C ASP A 48 -6.70 -11.10 24.06
N SER A 49 -5.48 -11.44 24.49
CA SER A 49 -4.84 -10.74 25.60
C SER A 49 -4.40 -9.33 25.19
N GLU A 50 -4.40 -8.38 26.13
CA GLU A 50 -3.90 -7.03 25.85
C GLU A 50 -2.43 -7.04 25.42
N ALA A 51 -1.62 -7.94 26.00
CA ALA A 51 -0.22 -8.11 25.63
C ALA A 51 -0.07 -8.58 24.17
N ASP A 52 -0.90 -9.53 23.72
CA ASP A 52 -0.93 -9.99 22.33
C ASP A 52 -1.35 -8.86 21.38
N ARG A 53 -2.43 -8.15 21.71
CA ARG A 53 -2.90 -6.98 20.95
C ARG A 53 -1.83 -5.93 20.79
N CYS A 54 -1.18 -5.55 21.88
CA CYS A 54 -0.11 -4.55 21.85
C CYS A 54 1.11 -5.03 21.05
N ARG A 55 1.46 -6.32 21.04
CA ARG A 55 2.51 -6.84 20.16
C ARG A 55 2.10 -6.80 18.69
N GLY A 56 0.88 -7.26 18.37
CA GLY A 56 0.33 -7.26 17.02
C GLY A 56 0.26 -5.86 16.42
N TRP A 57 -0.29 -4.89 17.16
CA TRP A 57 -0.39 -3.49 16.72
C TRP A 57 0.97 -2.84 16.51
N ARG A 58 1.98 -3.12 17.34
CA ARG A 58 3.35 -2.62 17.12
C ARG A 58 3.94 -3.16 15.81
N GLN A 59 3.75 -4.46 15.54
CA GLN A 59 4.22 -5.07 14.30
C GLN A 59 3.49 -4.50 13.06
N HIS A 60 2.19 -4.24 13.19
CA HIS A 60 1.39 -3.61 12.13
C HIS A 60 1.89 -2.21 11.81
N VAL A 61 2.07 -1.36 12.83
CA VAL A 61 2.59 0.02 12.68
C VAL A 61 3.98 0.04 12.02
N ASP A 62 4.89 -0.83 12.46
CA ASP A 62 6.22 -0.96 11.84
C ASP A 62 6.13 -1.34 10.36
N THR A 63 5.25 -2.28 10.02
CA THR A 63 5.04 -2.71 8.63
C THR A 63 4.49 -1.57 7.76
N MET A 64 3.51 -0.82 8.25
CA MET A 64 2.94 0.31 7.52
C MET A 64 3.97 1.42 7.27
N ARG A 65 4.84 1.72 8.25
CA ARG A 65 5.94 2.70 8.10
C ARG A 65 6.96 2.28 7.04
N ARG A 66 7.32 0.99 7.01
CA ARG A 66 8.22 0.43 6.00
C ARG A 66 7.59 0.49 4.60
N ALA A 67 6.31 0.12 4.48
CA ALA A 67 5.58 0.23 3.22
C ALA A 67 5.50 1.68 2.73
N ALA A 68 5.22 2.64 3.63
CA ALA A 68 5.21 4.07 3.30
C ALA A 68 6.55 4.56 2.74
N THR A 69 7.67 4.08 3.29
CA THR A 69 9.01 4.41 2.80
C THR A 69 9.21 3.92 1.36
N VAL A 70 8.83 2.67 1.07
CA VAL A 70 8.93 2.10 -0.27
C VAL A 70 8.01 2.83 -1.26
N TYR A 71 6.74 3.05 -0.90
CA TYR A 71 5.78 3.78 -1.75
C TYR A 71 6.24 5.20 -2.03
N GLY A 72 6.80 5.90 -1.03
CA GLY A 72 7.33 7.25 -1.21
C GLY A 72 8.54 7.32 -2.15
N ARG A 73 9.35 6.27 -2.22
CA ARG A 73 10.54 6.21 -3.08
C ARG A 73 10.23 5.70 -4.48
N CYS A 74 9.37 4.68 -4.59
CA CYS A 74 9.21 3.88 -5.81
C CYS A 74 7.93 4.19 -6.61
N LEU A 75 6.98 4.95 -6.05
CA LEU A 75 5.77 5.39 -6.76
C LEU A 75 5.82 6.89 -7.06
N SER A 76 4.95 7.31 -7.98
CA SER A 76 4.74 8.72 -8.31
C SER A 76 3.27 9.02 -8.59
N GLY A 77 2.90 10.30 -8.69
CA GLY A 77 1.56 10.73 -9.09
C GLY A 77 0.45 10.28 -8.14
N GLY A 78 -0.74 10.02 -8.70
CA GLY A 78 -1.93 9.62 -7.95
C GLY A 78 -1.72 8.30 -7.19
N GLU A 79 -1.07 7.31 -7.81
CA GLU A 79 -0.81 6.02 -7.18
C GLU A 79 0.02 6.18 -5.89
N ARG A 80 1.06 7.02 -5.91
CA ARG A 80 1.83 7.32 -4.69
C ARG A 80 0.94 7.90 -3.60
N SER A 81 0.12 8.90 -3.94
CA SER A 81 -0.75 9.58 -2.97
C SER A 81 -1.75 8.63 -2.34
N GLU A 82 -2.41 7.79 -3.15
CA GLU A 82 -3.39 6.81 -2.68
C GLU A 82 -2.75 5.76 -1.77
N ARG A 83 -1.63 5.17 -2.21
CA ARG A 83 -0.92 4.12 -1.46
C ARG A 83 -0.36 4.67 -0.15
N LEU A 84 0.20 5.88 -0.16
CA LEU A 84 0.68 6.54 1.05
C LEU A 84 -0.45 6.85 2.02
N ALA A 85 -1.57 7.41 1.55
CA ALA A 85 -2.71 7.72 2.40
C ALA A 85 -3.25 6.47 3.10
N GLN A 86 -3.30 5.33 2.41
CA GLN A 86 -3.75 4.07 2.99
C GLN A 86 -2.85 3.60 4.14
N VAL A 87 -1.53 3.50 3.91
CA VAL A 87 -0.60 2.98 4.94
C VAL A 87 -0.39 3.98 6.07
N GLN A 88 -0.34 5.28 5.78
CA GLN A 88 -0.17 6.32 6.81
C GLN A 88 -1.44 6.49 7.65
N GLY A 89 -2.62 6.37 7.06
CA GLY A 89 -3.90 6.37 7.80
C GLY A 89 -3.95 5.23 8.81
N SER A 90 -3.63 4.00 8.37
CA SER A 90 -3.58 2.83 9.25
C SER A 90 -2.47 2.94 10.30
N GLU A 91 -1.28 3.42 9.92
CA GLU A 91 -0.17 3.66 10.85
C GLU A 91 -0.57 4.61 11.99
N LYS A 92 -1.25 5.70 11.67
CA LYS A 92 -1.71 6.69 12.63
C LYS A 92 -2.75 6.10 13.58
N GLU A 93 -3.77 5.44 13.05
CA GLU A 93 -4.84 4.81 13.82
C GLU A 93 -4.28 3.83 14.85
N PHE A 94 -3.43 2.90 14.41
CA PHE A 94 -2.86 1.90 15.32
C PHE A 94 -1.83 2.51 16.28
N SER A 95 -1.13 3.58 15.89
CA SER A 95 -0.27 4.34 16.81
C SER A 95 -1.07 5.05 17.91
N GLU A 96 -2.30 5.48 17.63
CA GLU A 96 -3.24 6.02 18.64
C GLU A 96 -3.73 4.94 19.60
N LEU A 97 -4.05 3.75 19.09
CA LEU A 97 -4.39 2.59 19.93
C LEU A 97 -3.23 2.21 20.85
N LEU A 98 -2.01 2.17 20.32
CA LEU A 98 -0.81 1.92 21.13
C LEU A 98 -0.65 2.96 22.24
N ARG A 99 -0.77 4.26 21.94
CA ARG A 99 -0.62 5.32 22.96
C ARG A 99 -1.68 5.25 24.05
N SER A 100 -2.92 4.88 23.70
CA SER A 100 -4.06 4.87 24.63
C SER A 100 -4.19 3.58 25.44
N ARG A 101 -3.78 2.43 24.88
CA ARG A 101 -3.99 1.10 25.48
C ARG A 101 -2.70 0.43 25.91
N CYS A 102 -1.61 0.65 25.18
CA CYS A 102 -0.35 -0.05 25.42
C CYS A 102 0.60 0.90 26.14
N LYS A 103 0.70 0.79 27.46
CA LYS A 103 1.72 1.53 28.22
C LYS A 103 3.12 1.23 27.65
N GLY A 104 4.00 2.24 27.72
CA GLY A 104 5.32 2.28 27.09
C GLY A 104 6.08 0.95 27.15
N ARG A 105 6.78 0.66 26.05
CA ARG A 105 7.45 -0.60 25.71
C ARG A 105 7.99 -1.39 26.89
#